data_AF-A0A5S4FG45-F1
#
_entry.id   AF-A0A5S4FG45-F1
#
_cell.length_a   1.000
_cell.length_b   1.000
_cell.length_c   1.000
_cell.angle_alpha   90.00
_cell.angle_beta   90.00
_cell.angle_gamma   90.00
#
_symmetry.space_group_name_H-M   'P 1'
#
loop_
_entity.id
_entity.type
_entity.pdbx_description
1 polymer ?
#
loop_
_entity_poly.entity_id
_entity_poly.type
_entity_poly.pdbx_seq_one_letter_code
_entity_poly.pdbx_strand_id
1 'polypeptide(L)'
;MTDAGVIDDYVARLSHALQGPRQPKRDLLAEARDGLLDAALAWKRSGLERLEAELAVVRECGPVEEIAAGFQQELSAGTAASLTFPCGWPR
;
A
#
# COMPACT_ATOMS: atom_id res chain seq x y z
N MET A 1 -4.75 17.29 -11.21
CA MET A 1 -4.26 17.89 -9.95
C MET A 1 -4.23 16.77 -8.94
N THR A 2 -3.10 16.08 -8.83
CA THR A 2 -2.95 14.96 -7.89
C THR A 2 -2.86 15.57 -6.51
N ASP A 3 -3.94 15.44 -5.74
CA ASP A 3 -3.87 15.43 -4.29
C ASP A 3 -2.98 14.24 -3.95
N ALA A 4 -1.66 14.46 -3.89
CA ALA A 4 -0.71 13.43 -3.50
C ALA A 4 -0.92 13.24 -1.99
N GLY A 5 -1.87 12.38 -1.66
CA GLY A 5 -2.25 12.08 -0.30
C GLY A 5 -1.13 11.33 0.42
N VAL A 6 -1.31 11.12 1.72
CA VAL A 6 -0.33 10.40 2.56
C VAL A 6 -0.09 8.98 2.02
N ILE A 7 -1.11 8.39 1.40
CA ILE A 7 -1.06 7.10 0.71
C ILE A 7 -0.12 7.15 -0.51
N ASP A 8 -0.21 8.19 -1.35
CA ASP A 8 0.61 8.29 -2.56
C ASP A 8 2.10 8.46 -2.19
N ASP A 9 2.39 9.25 -1.16
CA ASP A 9 3.75 9.39 -0.62
C ASP A 9 4.29 8.07 -0.05
N TYR A 10 3.45 7.32 0.66
CA TYR A 10 3.82 6.01 1.19
C TYR A 10 4.14 5.01 0.07
N VAL A 11 3.28 4.93 -0.95
CA VAL A 11 3.49 4.06 -2.13
C VAL A 11 4.72 4.50 -2.93
N ALA A 12 4.99 5.79 -3.05
CA ALA A 12 6.21 6.28 -3.68
C ALA A 12 7.47 5.83 -2.93
N ARG A 13 7.49 5.93 -1.60
CA ARG A 13 8.59 5.41 -0.76
C ARG A 13 8.74 3.90 -0.89
N LEU A 14 7.64 3.16 -0.89
CA LEU A 14 7.64 1.71 -1.12
C LEU A 14 8.23 1.36 -2.48
N SER A 15 7.84 2.10 -3.53
CA SER A 15 8.43 1.96 -4.85
C SER A 15 9.94 2.16 -4.84
N HIS A 16 10.47 3.14 -4.11
CA HIS A 16 11.91 3.35 -4.02
C HIS A 16 12.66 2.21 -3.31
N ALA A 17 12.02 1.53 -2.35
CA ALA A 17 12.62 0.41 -1.63
C ALA A 17 12.67 -0.90 -2.44
N LEU A 18 11.74 -1.09 -3.39
CA LEU A 18 11.61 -2.33 -4.16
C LEU A 18 12.55 -2.39 -5.37
N GLN A 19 13.12 -3.57 -5.60
CA GLN A 19 13.98 -3.89 -6.73
C GLN A 19 13.37 -5.01 -7.58
N GLY A 20 13.49 -4.90 -8.90
CA GLY A 20 13.00 -5.94 -9.79
C GLY A 20 12.44 -5.41 -11.12
N PRO A 21 11.79 -6.30 -11.90
CA PRO A 21 11.24 -5.96 -13.20
C PRO A 21 10.18 -4.85 -13.08
N ARG A 22 10.21 -3.90 -14.02
CA ARG A 22 9.37 -2.69 -13.94
C ARG A 22 7.87 -2.98 -13.93
N GLN A 23 7.40 -3.91 -14.77
CA GLN A 23 5.97 -4.15 -14.94
C GLN A 23 5.35 -4.83 -13.70
N PRO A 24 5.85 -5.99 -13.22
CA PRO A 24 5.34 -6.62 -12.00
C PRO A 24 5.40 -5.71 -10.77
N LYS A 25 6.48 -4.92 -10.63
CA LYS A 25 6.59 -3.93 -9.56
C LYS A 25 5.49 -2.88 -9.63
N ARG A 26 5.17 -2.36 -10.82
CA ARG A 26 4.11 -1.37 -11.00
C ARG A 26 2.74 -1.95 -10.67
N ASP A 27 2.48 -3.17 -11.12
CA ASP A 27 1.20 -3.84 -10.88
C ASP A 27 1.00 -4.08 -9.37
N LEU A 28 2.03 -4.57 -8.68
CA LEU A 28 2.02 -4.78 -7.24
C LEU A 28 1.82 -3.47 -6.44
N LEU A 29 2.46 -2.37 -6.86
CA LEU A 29 2.28 -1.05 -6.24
C LEU A 29 0.89 -0.47 -6.50
N ALA A 30 0.29 -0.74 -7.66
CA ALA A 30 -1.08 -0.32 -7.97
C ALA A 30 -2.08 -1.04 -7.05
N GLU A 31 -1.93 -2.35 -6.88
CA GLU A 31 -2.76 -3.14 -5.96
C GLU A 31 -2.62 -2.67 -4.51
N ALA A 32 -1.40 -2.37 -4.05
CA ALA A 32 -1.18 -1.82 -2.72
C ALA A 32 -1.86 -0.46 -2.53
N ARG A 33 -1.76 0.41 -3.53
CA ARG A 33 -2.40 1.72 -3.53
C ARG A 33 -3.92 1.59 -3.43
N ASP A 34 -4.51 0.71 -4.24
CA ASP A 34 -5.95 0.52 -4.26
C ASP A 34 -6.45 -0.03 -2.92
N GLY A 35 -5.73 -1.00 -2.32
CA GLY A 35 -6.03 -1.48 -0.97
C GLY A 35 -5.95 -0.39 0.11
N LEU A 36 -4.92 0.47 0.07
CA LEU A 36 -4.77 1.61 0.98
C LEU A 36 -5.96 2.56 0.88
N LEU A 37 -6.42 2.82 -0.35
CA LEU A 37 -7.56 3.70 -0.60
C LEU A 37 -8.88 3.08 -0.12
N ASP A 38 -9.09 1.78 -0.35
CA ASP A 38 -10.28 1.07 0.12
C ASP A 38 -10.36 1.06 1.65
N ALA A 39 -9.25 0.85 2.34
CA ALA A 39 -9.18 0.96 3.79
C ALA A 39 -9.45 2.39 4.28
N ALA A 40 -8.88 3.41 3.62
CA ALA A 40 -9.13 4.80 3.97
C ALA A 40 -10.61 5.17 3.76
N LEU A 41 -11.24 4.64 2.69
CA LEU A 41 -12.67 4.78 2.47
C LEU A 41 -13.50 4.13 3.57
N ALA A 42 -13.08 2.97 4.10
CA ALA A 42 -13.73 2.33 5.25
C ALA A 42 -13.66 3.23 6.50
N TRP A 43 -12.50 3.77 6.82
CA TRP A 43 -12.32 4.71 7.93
C TRP A 43 -13.13 6.00 7.75
N LYS A 44 -13.19 6.54 6.53
CA LYS A 44 -14.07 7.69 6.21
C LYS A 44 -15.54 7.37 6.44
N ARG A 45 -15.99 6.16 6.08
CA ARG A 45 -17.38 5.71 6.35
C ARG A 45 -17.65 5.58 7.86
N SER A 46 -16.62 5.34 8.66
CA SER A 46 -16.70 5.38 10.14
C SER A 46 -16.69 6.79 10.73
N GLY A 47 -16.55 7.84 9.90
CA GLY A 47 -16.65 9.25 10.32
C GLY A 47 -15.33 10.00 10.43
N LEU A 48 -14.20 9.41 10.01
CA LEU A 48 -12.92 10.11 9.95
C LEU A 48 -12.84 11.04 8.73
N GLU A 49 -12.14 12.17 8.90
CA GLU A 49 -11.80 13.04 7.78
C GLU A 49 -10.77 12.36 6.85
N ARG A 50 -10.72 12.78 5.58
CA ARG A 50 -9.87 12.15 4.55
C ARG A 50 -8.42 11.97 5.02
N LEU A 51 -7.79 13.04 5.50
CA LEU A 51 -6.38 13.02 5.89
C LEU A 51 -6.15 12.10 7.11
N GLU A 52 -7.06 12.10 8.07
CA GLU A 52 -6.97 11.26 9.27
C GLU A 52 -7.14 9.78 8.94
N ALA A 53 -8.05 9.47 8.01
CA ALA A 53 -8.25 8.12 7.51
C ALA A 53 -6.99 7.60 6.78
N GLU A 54 -6.38 8.41 5.92
CA GLU A 54 -5.14 8.04 5.23
C GLU A 54 -3.96 7.85 6.20
N LEU A 55 -3.82 8.75 7.18
CA LEU A 55 -2.81 8.61 8.23
C LEU A 55 -3.03 7.36 9.09
N ALA A 56 -4.28 7.07 9.47
CA ALA A 56 -4.62 5.89 10.24
C ALA A 56 -4.22 4.61 9.49
N VAL A 57 -4.56 4.56 8.21
CA VAL A 57 -4.20 3.47 7.28
C VAL A 57 -2.69 3.29 7.19
N VAL A 58 -1.93 4.35 6.94
CA VAL A 58 -0.47 4.25 6.81
C VAL A 58 0.19 3.84 8.13
N ARG A 59 -0.32 4.33 9.28
CA ARG A 59 0.14 3.90 10.60
C ARG A 59 -0.15 2.42 10.87
N GLU A 60 -1.32 1.94 10.45
CA GLU A 60 -1.72 0.54 10.60
C GLU A 60 -0.87 -0.38 9.72
N CYS A 61 -0.51 0.08 8.51
CA CYS A 61 0.44 -0.62 7.66
C CYS A 61 1.85 -0.68 8.25
N GLY A 62 2.28 0.38 8.93
CA GLY A 62 3.60 0.44 9.54
C GLY A 62 4.70 0.89 8.58
N PRO A 63 5.98 0.71 8.97
CA PRO A 63 7.11 1.30 8.27
C PRO A 63 7.32 0.68 6.89
N VAL A 64 7.76 1.52 5.95
CA VAL A 64 7.96 1.14 4.54
C VAL A 64 8.95 0.00 4.41
N GLU A 65 9.97 -0.05 5.26
CA GLU A 65 11.04 -1.03 5.23
C GLU A 65 10.53 -2.46 5.55
N GLU A 66 9.60 -2.58 6.49
CA GLU A 66 8.98 -3.86 6.84
C GLU A 66 8.06 -4.35 5.73
N ILE A 67 7.24 -3.45 5.17
CA ILE A 67 6.33 -3.78 4.07
C ILE A 67 7.10 -4.09 2.78
N ALA A 68 8.15 -3.34 2.49
CA ALA A 68 9.01 -3.58 1.34
C ALA A 68 9.64 -4.97 1.36
N ALA A 69 10.03 -5.49 2.53
CA ALA A 69 10.58 -6.83 2.63
C ALA A 69 9.57 -7.91 2.21
N GLY A 70 8.30 -7.79 2.60
CA GLY A 70 7.23 -8.70 2.18
C GLY A 70 6.99 -8.63 0.66
N PHE A 71 6.86 -7.41 0.14
CA PHE A 71 6.65 -7.16 -1.29
C PHE A 71 7.82 -7.64 -2.15
N GLN A 72 9.05 -7.49 -1.65
CA GLN A 72 10.25 -7.96 -2.35
C GLN A 72 10.27 -9.50 -2.46
N GLN A 73 9.78 -10.22 -1.46
CA GLN A 73 9.64 -11.68 -1.53
C GLN A 73 8.62 -12.09 -2.59
N GLU A 74 7.46 -11.42 -2.64
CA GLU A 74 6.45 -11.71 -3.67
C GLU A 74 6.95 -11.43 -5.09
N LEU A 75 7.63 -10.29 -5.29
CA LEU A 75 8.26 -9.97 -6.58
C LEU A 75 9.31 -11.00 -6.98
N SER A 76 10.06 -11.54 -6.02
CA SER A 76 11.09 -12.54 -6.26
C SER A 76 10.51 -13.93 -6.54
N ALA A 77 9.36 -14.25 -5.96
CA ALA A 77 8.65 -15.51 -6.16
C ALA A 77 7.91 -15.59 -7.52
N GLY A 78 7.73 -14.46 -8.21
CA GLY A 78 7.02 -14.41 -9.50
C GLY A 78 5.52 -14.68 -9.39
N THR A 79 4.97 -14.71 -8.17
CA THR A 79 3.54 -14.85 -7.92
C THR A 79 2.84 -13.52 -8.15
N ALA A 80 1.89 -13.50 -9.08
CA ALA A 80 1.14 -12.30 -9.43
C ALA A 80 -0.17 -12.12 -8.62
N ALA A 81 -0.61 -13.07 -7.78
CA ALA A 81 -1.88 -12.91 -7.07
C ALA A 81 -2.09 -13.93 -5.94
N SER A 82 -1.90 -13.48 -4.70
CA SER A 82 -2.81 -13.70 -3.57
C SER A 82 -2.21 -12.95 -2.40
N LEU A 83 -2.48 -11.64 -2.36
CA LEU A 83 -2.06 -10.76 -1.28
C LEU A 83 -2.72 -11.22 0.02
N THR A 84 -2.03 -12.11 0.72
CA THR A 84 -2.16 -12.16 2.17
C THR A 84 -1.45 -10.92 2.66
N PHE A 85 -2.21 -9.82 2.70
CA PHE A 85 -1.66 -8.51 3.02
C PHE A 85 -1.00 -8.56 4.41
N PRO A 86 0.22 -8.02 4.55
CA PRO A 86 0.95 -8.04 5.83
C PRO A 86 0.25 -7.27 6.95
N CYS A 87 -0.73 -6.41 6.65
CA CYS A 87 -1.28 -5.42 7.57
C CYS A 87 -2.68 -5.74 8.11
N GLY A 88 -3.26 -6.91 7.82
CA GLY A 88 -4.53 -7.33 8.43
C GLY A 88 -5.79 -6.59 7.96
N TRP A 89 -5.79 -5.96 6.78
CA TRP A 89 -6.99 -5.27 6.29
C TRP A 89 -8.18 -6.19 6.01
N PRO A 90 -9.41 -5.71 6.29
CA PRO A 90 -10.61 -6.36 5.81
C PRO A 90 -10.72 -6.24 4.28
N ARG A 91 -11.20 -7.30 3.65
CA ARG A 91 -11.46 -7.39 2.22
C ARG A 91 -12.79 -6.72 1.84
#